data_AF-A0A961X1R9-F1
#
_entry.id   AF-A0A961X1R9-F1
#
_cell.length_a   1.000
_cell.length_b   1.000
_cell.length_c   1.000
_cell.angle_alpha   90.00
_cell.angle_beta   90.00
_cell.angle_gamma   90.00
#
_symmetry.space_group_name_H-M   'P 1'
#
loop_
_entity.id
_entity.type
_entity.pdbx_description
1 polymer ?
#
loop_
_entity_poly.entity_id
_entity_poly.type
_entity_poly.pdbx_seq_one_letter_code
_entity_poly.pdbx_strand_id
1 'polypeptide(L)'
;PIGWFADHYPKRAVMVACGVAVATATALIPLAFGTLWLWPLLTIAGAASAGIYTVALGELGERFSGHELVTGTASFSTTWGTGALAGSLIAGWSIAAMGPDGLPYTLATIFVIFIVTAATSMRRRTA
;
A
#
# COMPACT_ATOMS: atom_id res chain seq x y z
N PRO A 1 -7.90 -2.47 -15.19
CA PRO A 1 -6.80 -1.60 -15.66
C PRO A 1 -5.45 -1.85 -14.96
N ILE A 2 -5.38 -1.93 -13.62
CA ILE A 2 -4.10 -2.17 -12.91
C ILE A 2 -3.48 -3.53 -13.25
N GLY A 3 -4.28 -4.59 -13.41
CA GLY A 3 -3.80 -5.90 -13.87
C GLY A 3 -3.12 -5.84 -15.24
N TRP A 4 -3.72 -5.12 -16.21
CA TRP A 4 -3.11 -4.93 -17.53
C TRP A 4 -1.76 -4.19 -17.47
N PHE A 5 -1.63 -3.17 -16.61
CA PHE A 5 -0.34 -2.51 -16.37
C PHE A 5 0.67 -3.44 -15.69
N ALA A 6 0.23 -4.29 -14.76
CA ALA A 6 1.08 -5.27 -14.08
C ALA A 6 1.60 -6.38 -15.01
N ASP A 7 0.87 -6.65 -16.10
CA ASP A 7 1.25 -7.64 -17.10
C ASP A 7 2.27 -7.10 -18.13
N HIS A 8 2.33 -5.77 -18.32
CA HIS A 8 3.19 -5.13 -19.32
C HIS A 8 4.39 -4.36 -18.73
N TYR A 9 4.38 -4.08 -17.43
CA TYR A 9 5.45 -3.36 -16.73
C TYR A 9 6.02 -4.19 -15.58
N PRO A 10 7.27 -3.91 -15.13
CA PRO A 10 7.82 -4.59 -13.97
C PRO A 10 6.93 -4.36 -12.75
N LYS A 11 6.40 -5.46 -12.18
CA LYS A 11 5.46 -5.46 -11.04
C LYS A 11 5.85 -4.52 -9.91
N ARG A 12 7.15 -4.46 -9.60
CA ARG A 12 7.70 -3.54 -8.58
C ARG A 12 7.55 -2.06 -8.92
N ALA A 13 7.74 -1.67 -10.19
CA ALA A 13 7.51 -0.29 -10.60
C ALA A 13 6.03 0.09 -10.50
N VAL A 14 5.13 -0.85 -10.85
CA VAL A 14 3.68 -0.66 -10.69
C VAL A 14 3.32 -0.50 -9.21
N MET A 15 3.85 -1.35 -8.33
CA MET A 15 3.66 -1.22 -6.87
C MET A 15 4.16 0.12 -6.33
N VAL A 16 5.33 0.60 -6.78
CA VAL A 16 5.85 1.91 -6.39
C VAL A 16 4.96 3.05 -6.88
N ALA A 17 4.51 3.01 -8.14
CA ALA A 17 3.61 4.02 -8.69
C ALA A 17 2.28 4.08 -7.93
N CYS A 18 1.69 2.92 -7.63
CA CYS A 18 0.51 2.84 -6.76
C CYS A 18 0.80 3.36 -5.35
N GLY A 19 1.96 3.01 -4.77
CA GLY A 19 2.37 3.51 -3.46
C GLY A 19 2.45 5.03 -3.42
N VAL A 20 3.05 5.65 -4.44
CA VAL A 20 3.12 7.11 -4.59
C VAL A 20 1.72 7.70 -4.69
N ALA A 21 0.83 7.11 -5.49
CA ALA A 21 -0.55 7.59 -5.62
C ALA A 21 -1.33 7.51 -4.29
N VAL A 22 -1.14 6.46 -3.49
CA VAL A 22 -1.77 6.38 -2.17
C VAL A 22 -1.17 7.43 -1.22
N ALA A 23 0.16 7.54 -1.16
CA ALA A 23 0.84 8.49 -0.28
C ALA A 23 0.43 9.95 -0.56
N THR A 24 0.35 10.33 -1.84
CA THR A 24 -0.09 11.67 -2.23
C THR A 24 -1.57 11.87 -1.95
N ALA A 25 -2.42 10.90 -2.26
CA ALA A 25 -3.85 11.00 -1.98
C ALA A 25 -4.11 11.15 -0.47
N THR A 26 -3.49 10.33 0.38
CA THR A 26 -3.68 10.40 1.83
C THR A 26 -3.09 11.66 2.45
N ALA A 27 -1.98 12.19 1.94
CA ALA A 27 -1.44 13.47 2.37
C ALA A 27 -2.36 14.66 2.03
N LEU A 28 -3.17 14.55 0.98
CA LEU A 28 -4.13 15.57 0.55
C LEU A 28 -5.51 15.47 1.23
N ILE A 29 -5.84 14.34 1.87
CA ILE A 29 -7.13 14.13 2.55
C ILE A 29 -7.42 15.23 3.59
N PRO A 30 -6.48 15.65 4.47
CA PRO A 30 -6.75 16.69 5.46
C PRO A 30 -7.24 18.01 4.87
N LEU A 31 -6.69 18.38 3.71
CA LEU A 31 -7.05 19.60 2.98
C LEU A 31 -8.43 19.51 2.32
N ALA A 32 -8.95 18.30 2.11
CA ALA A 32 -10.20 18.04 1.43
C ALA A 32 -11.36 17.74 2.38
N PHE A 33 -11.17 17.77 3.70
CA PHE A 33 -12.25 17.53 4.66
C PHE A 33 -13.42 18.50 4.45
N GLY A 34 -14.64 17.95 4.42
CA GLY A 34 -15.87 18.71 4.19
C GLY A 34 -16.10 19.14 2.73
N THR A 35 -15.23 18.75 1.79
CA THR A 35 -15.37 19.08 0.37
C THR A 35 -15.72 17.87 -0.49
N LEU A 36 -16.24 18.11 -1.70
CA LEU A 36 -16.53 17.05 -2.66
C LEU A 36 -15.26 16.30 -3.13
N TRP A 37 -14.08 16.92 -3.01
CA TRP A 37 -12.79 16.35 -3.40
C TRP A 37 -12.33 15.18 -2.52
N LEU A 38 -12.92 15.01 -1.34
CA LEU A 38 -12.64 13.89 -0.45
C LEU A 38 -12.95 12.54 -1.13
N TRP A 39 -14.06 12.45 -1.87
CA TRP A 39 -14.51 11.19 -2.50
C TRP A 39 -13.53 10.69 -3.59
N PRO A 40 -13.09 11.53 -4.54
CA PRO A 40 -12.02 11.16 -5.46
C PRO A 40 -10.73 10.71 -4.75
N LEU A 41 -10.28 11.44 -3.73
CA LEU A 41 -9.05 11.11 -3.01
C LEU A 41 -9.13 9.74 -2.32
N LEU A 42 -10.25 9.47 -1.64
CA LEU A 42 -10.50 8.16 -1.02
C LEU A 42 -10.58 7.04 -2.06
N THR A 43 -11.19 7.32 -3.21
CA THR A 43 -11.30 6.35 -4.32
C THR A 43 -9.92 6.04 -4.90
N ILE A 44 -9.08 7.05 -5.13
CA ILE A 44 -7.72 6.88 -5.62
C ILE A 44 -6.88 6.09 -4.60
N ALA A 45 -6.92 6.48 -3.33
CA ALA A 45 -6.20 5.79 -2.27
C ALA A 45 -6.63 4.32 -2.14
N GLY A 46 -7.94 4.05 -2.17
CA GLY A 46 -8.49 2.70 -2.11
C GLY A 46 -8.13 1.86 -3.34
N ALA A 47 -8.32 2.40 -4.53
CA ALA A 47 -8.03 1.70 -5.79
C ALA A 47 -6.53 1.40 -5.95
N ALA A 48 -5.65 2.35 -5.63
CA ALA A 48 -4.21 2.14 -5.71
C ALA A 48 -3.72 1.15 -4.64
N SER A 49 -4.25 1.21 -3.42
CA SER A 49 -3.94 0.23 -2.36
C SER A 49 -4.36 -1.19 -2.74
N ALA A 50 -5.59 -1.36 -3.25
CA ALA A 50 -6.07 -2.64 -3.77
C ALA A 50 -5.20 -3.14 -4.94
N GLY A 51 -4.73 -2.22 -5.80
CA GLY A 51 -3.79 -2.52 -6.87
C GLY A 51 -2.48 -3.13 -6.38
N ILE A 52 -1.88 -2.58 -5.32
CA ILE A 52 -0.66 -3.13 -4.70
C ILE A 52 -0.89 -4.57 -4.24
N TYR A 53 -2.01 -4.82 -3.58
CA TYR A 53 -2.37 -6.16 -3.11
C TYR A 53 -2.50 -7.16 -4.26
N THR A 54 -3.19 -6.79 -5.34
CA THR A 54 -3.34 -7.64 -6.53
C THR A 54 -2.00 -7.95 -7.18
N VAL A 55 -1.13 -6.95 -7.36
CA VAL A 55 0.19 -7.15 -7.97
C VAL A 55 1.09 -8.03 -7.10
N ALA A 56 1.04 -7.84 -5.77
CA ALA A 56 1.81 -8.65 -4.83
C ALA A 56 1.38 -10.13 -4.84
N LEU A 57 0.07 -10.41 -4.85
CA LEU A 57 -0.43 -11.78 -4.98
C LEU A 57 -0.09 -12.39 -6.34
N GLY A 58 -0.17 -11.61 -7.41
CA GLY A 58 0.26 -12.05 -8.75
C GLY A 58 1.75 -12.39 -8.81
N GLU A 59 2.63 -11.63 -8.15
CA GLU A 59 4.06 -11.95 -8.03
C GLU A 59 4.29 -13.23 -7.20
N LEU A 60 3.50 -13.44 -6.15
CA LEU A 60 3.58 -14.64 -5.31
C LEU A 60 3.20 -15.91 -6.10
N GLY A 61 2.09 -15.87 -6.83
CA GLY A 61 1.59 -17.00 -7.62
C GLY A 61 2.48 -17.37 -8.81
N GLU A 62 3.22 -16.43 -9.38
CA GLU A 62 4.19 -16.72 -10.44
C GLU A 62 5.50 -17.31 -9.92
N ARG A 63 5.92 -16.94 -8.70
CA ARG A 63 7.20 -17.40 -8.13
C ARG A 63 7.11 -18.74 -7.43
N PHE A 64 5.97 -19.05 -6.83
CA PHE A 64 5.82 -20.22 -5.98
C PHE A 64 4.64 -21.06 -6.46
N SER A 65 4.78 -22.38 -6.36
CA SER A 65 3.72 -23.34 -6.70
C SER A 65 3.64 -24.46 -5.66
N GLY A 66 2.53 -25.21 -5.67
CA GLY A 66 2.31 -26.33 -4.75
C GLY A 66 2.37 -25.91 -3.28
N HIS A 67 3.15 -26.64 -2.47
CA HIS A 67 3.25 -26.42 -1.03
C HIS A 67 3.84 -25.04 -0.68
N GLU A 68 4.80 -24.54 -1.45
CA GLU A 68 5.42 -23.23 -1.19
C GLU A 68 4.42 -22.07 -1.35
N LEU A 69 3.49 -22.19 -2.30
CA LEU A 69 2.44 -21.18 -2.50
C LEU A 69 1.46 -21.12 -1.33
N VAL A 70 1.12 -22.28 -0.74
CA VAL A 70 0.26 -22.36 0.46
C VAL A 70 0.94 -21.67 1.63
N THR A 71 2.21 -21.97 1.88
CA THR A 71 3.01 -21.35 2.94
C THR A 71 3.20 -19.85 2.71
N GLY A 72 3.39 -19.42 1.46
CA GLY A 72 3.45 -18.01 1.09
C GLY A 72 2.16 -17.26 1.38
N THR A 73 1.00 -17.85 1.03
CA THR A 73 -0.33 -17.26 1.29
C THR A 73 -0.64 -17.22 2.79
N ALA A 74 -0.22 -18.23 3.54
CA ALA A 74 -0.32 -18.23 4.99
C ALA A 74 0.50 -17.08 5.60
N SER A 75 1.76 -16.91 5.16
CA SER A 75 2.62 -15.80 5.59
C SER A 75 2.03 -14.44 5.24
N PHE A 76 1.39 -14.32 4.07
CA PHE A 76 0.67 -13.12 3.66
C PHE A 76 -0.48 -12.81 4.62
N SER A 77 -1.28 -13.82 4.97
CA SER A 77 -2.41 -13.70 5.90
C SER A 77 -1.95 -13.32 7.32
N THR A 78 -0.86 -13.92 7.78
CA THR A 78 -0.23 -13.56 9.07
C THR A 78 0.22 -12.11 9.07
N THR A 79 0.90 -11.67 8.00
CA THR A 79 1.37 -10.29 7.86
C THR A 79 0.20 -9.31 7.84
N TRP A 80 -0.90 -9.66 7.17
CA TRP A 80 -2.12 -8.86 7.18
C TRP A 80 -2.70 -8.71 8.59
N GLY A 81 -2.80 -9.80 9.34
CA GLY A 81 -3.27 -9.77 10.73
C GLY A 81 -2.37 -8.91 11.63
N THR A 82 -1.06 -9.07 11.54
CA THR A 82 -0.09 -8.26 12.30
C THR A 82 -0.18 -6.78 11.90
N GLY A 83 -0.28 -6.49 10.61
CA GLY A 83 -0.42 -5.15 10.08
C GLY A 83 -1.73 -4.48 10.52
N ALA A 84 -2.84 -5.22 10.57
CA ALA A 84 -4.13 -4.72 11.04
C ALA A 84 -4.09 -4.35 12.53
N LEU A 85 -3.46 -5.20 13.36
CA LEU A 85 -3.27 -4.92 14.79
C LEU A 85 -2.38 -3.69 15.02
N ALA A 86 -1.19 -3.67 14.42
CA ALA A 86 -0.25 -2.56 14.53
C ALA A 86 -0.87 -1.26 13.97
N GLY A 87 -1.51 -1.35 12.80
CA GLY A 87 -2.18 -0.23 12.15
C GLY A 87 -3.29 0.36 13.00
N SER A 88 -4.11 -0.47 13.65
CA SER A 88 -5.18 0.01 14.53
C SER A 88 -4.66 0.74 15.76
N LEU A 89 -3.57 0.24 16.37
CA LEU A 89 -2.92 0.90 17.52
C LEU A 89 -2.31 2.24 17.12
N ILE A 90 -1.55 2.27 16.03
CA ILE A 90 -0.91 3.50 15.53
C ILE A 90 -1.98 4.51 15.09
N ALA A 91 -3.03 4.06 14.39
CA ALA A 91 -4.16 4.89 14.00
C ALA A 91 -4.84 5.53 15.21
N GLY A 92 -5.21 4.73 16.21
CA GLY A 92 -5.83 5.24 17.44
C GLY A 92 -4.95 6.24 18.17
N TRP A 93 -3.66 5.94 18.31
CA TRP A 93 -2.70 6.85 18.94
C TRP A 93 -2.51 8.15 18.14
N SER A 94 -2.43 8.06 16.81
CA SER A 94 -2.28 9.23 15.94
C SER A 94 -3.47 10.18 16.04
N ILE A 95 -4.69 9.65 16.12
CA ILE A 95 -5.91 10.43 16.28
C ILE A 95 -5.94 11.07 17.67
N ALA A 96 -5.55 10.33 18.71
CA ALA A 96 -5.50 10.85 20.07
C ALA A 96 -4.45 11.98 20.24
N ALA A 97 -3.32 11.89 19.55
CA ALA A 97 -2.22 12.85 19.68
C ALA A 97 -2.36 14.08 18.77
N MET A 98 -2.83 13.89 17.53
CA MET A 98 -2.84 14.93 16.48
C MET A 98 -4.24 15.28 15.97
N GLY A 99 -5.29 14.69 16.54
CA GLY A 99 -6.66 14.85 16.07
C GLY A 99 -6.97 14.05 14.80
N PRO A 100 -8.13 14.29 14.17
CA PRO A 100 -8.60 13.53 13.00
C PRO A 100 -7.63 13.52 11.81
N ASP A 101 -6.84 14.58 11.65
CA ASP A 101 -5.85 14.72 10.57
C ASP A 101 -4.63 13.80 10.76
N GLY A 102 -4.39 13.32 11.99
CA GLY A 102 -3.26 12.45 12.32
C GLY A 102 -3.29 11.13 11.57
N LEU A 103 -4.48 10.59 11.30
CA LEU A 103 -4.66 9.31 10.60
C LEU A 103 -4.19 9.39 9.12
N PRO A 104 -4.67 10.34 8.30
CA PRO A 104 -4.17 10.52 6.94
C PRO A 104 -2.64 10.70 6.84
N TYR A 105 -2.04 11.51 7.72
CA TYR A 105 -0.58 11.71 7.73
C TYR A 105 0.20 10.45 8.14
N THR A 106 -0.33 9.69 9.09
CA THR A 106 0.24 8.38 9.47
C THR A 106 0.23 7.41 8.29
N LEU A 107 -0.89 7.32 7.57
CA LEU A 107 -0.99 6.49 6.37
C LEU A 107 0.00 6.94 5.30
N ALA A 108 0.09 8.24 5.01
CA ALA A 108 1.07 8.77 4.06
C ALA A 108 2.50 8.36 4.44
N THR A 109 2.86 8.45 5.72
CA THR A 109 4.18 8.05 6.24
C THR A 109 4.46 6.56 6.02
N ILE A 110 3.49 5.69 6.31
CA ILE A 110 3.62 4.24 6.09
C ILE A 110 3.83 3.93 4.60
N PHE A 111 3.08 4.58 3.71
CA PHE A 111 3.27 4.40 2.27
C PHE A 111 4.60 4.96 1.77
N VAL A 112 5.12 6.04 2.35
CA VAL A 112 6.48 6.53 2.05
C VAL A 112 7.53 5.49 2.43
N ILE A 113 7.41 4.85 3.60
CA ILE A 113 8.32 3.77 4.03
C ILE A 113 8.22 2.58 3.05
N PHE A 114 7.02 2.20 2.64
CA PHE A 114 6.81 1.19 1.61
C PHE A 114 7.50 1.54 0.28
N ILE A 115 7.36 2.79 -0.20
CA ILE A 115 8.01 3.24 -1.43
C ILE A 115 9.53 3.17 -1.32
N VAL A 116 10.11 3.64 -0.21
CA VAL A 116 11.56 3.63 0.02
C VAL A 116 12.10 2.19 0.06
N THR A 117 11.43 1.29 0.78
CA THR A 117 11.83 -0.12 0.87
C THR A 117 11.67 -0.84 -0.47
N ALA A 118 10.58 -0.60 -1.19
CA ALA A 118 10.38 -1.13 -2.54
C ALA A 118 11.44 -0.62 -3.52
N ALA A 119 11.74 0.68 -3.52
CA ALA A 119 12.73 1.31 -4.40
C ALA A 119 14.17 0.86 -4.11
N THR A 120 14.55 0.74 -2.84
CA THR A 120 15.88 0.22 -2.46
C THR A 120 16.04 -1.25 -2.85
N SER A 121 14.98 -2.06 -2.75
CA SER A 121 14.98 -3.46 -3.20
C SER A 121 15.15 -3.61 -4.72
N MET A 122 14.78 -2.61 -5.52
CA MET A 122 15.01 -2.59 -6.96
C MET A 122 16.48 -2.32 -7.29
N ARG A 123 17.09 -1.33 -6.62
CA ARG A 123 18.51 -0.96 -6.84
C ARG A 123 19.48 -2.10 -6.54
N ARG A 124 19.15 -2.98 -5.59
CA ARG A 124 19.99 -4.13 -5.22
C ARG A 124 19.97 -5.29 -6.21
N ARG A 125 19.10 -5.28 -7.23
CA ARG A 125 19.04 -6.33 -8.27
C ARG A 125 19.73 -5.94 -9.58
N THR A 126 20.04 -4.66 -9.75
CA THR A 126 20.74 -4.12 -10.93
C THR A 126 22.23 -3.86 -10.70
N ALA A 127 22.72 -4.05 -9.47
CA ALA A 127 24.15 -4.05 -9.11
C ALA A 127 24.60 -5.49 -8.88
#